data_AF-A0A1A9B0V4-F1
#
_entry.id   AF-A0A1A9B0V4-F1
#
_cell.length_a   1.000
_cell.length_b   1.000
_cell.length_c   1.000
_cell.angle_alpha   90.00
_cell.angle_beta   90.00
_cell.angle_gamma   90.00
#
_symmetry.space_group_name_H-M   'P 1'
#
loop_
_entity.id
_entity.type
_entity.pdbx_description
1 polymer ?
#
loop_
_entity_poly.entity_id
_entity_poly.type
_entity_poly.pdbx_seq_one_letter_code
_entity_poly.pdbx_strand_id
1 'polypeptide(L)'
;MDEVYLRIPRGRLQVPAEQFAASLNALARRLRVDPRDRYAAGALACGQWIADLTARHPVTGDAEPCTTERLASCQMAAAAVVYGWAWAPSGVDPTWATGVLAMASWTRGASRRPPIALSTHRAA
;
A
#
# COMPACT_ATOMS: atom_id res chain seq x y z
N MET A 1 3.73 -21.54 4.87
CA MET A 1 3.75 -20.72 3.64
C MET A 1 2.39 -20.06 3.58
N ASP A 2 2.30 -18.80 4.01
CA ASP A 2 1.02 -18.15 4.36
C ASP A 2 0.09 -17.97 3.14
N GLU A 3 -1.23 -18.11 3.34
CA GLU A 3 -2.28 -18.01 2.31
C GLU A 3 -2.23 -16.72 1.46
N VAL A 4 -1.59 -15.67 1.96
CA VAL A 4 -1.36 -14.41 1.25
C VAL A 4 -0.47 -14.62 0.00
N TYR A 5 0.49 -15.55 0.05
CA TYR A 5 1.41 -15.82 -1.05
C TYR A 5 0.71 -16.31 -2.33
N LEU A 6 -0.42 -17.02 -2.18
CA LEU A 6 -1.15 -17.62 -3.30
C LEU A 6 -2.06 -16.63 -4.04
N ARG A 7 -2.35 -15.46 -3.46
CA ARG A 7 -3.31 -14.49 -4.01
C ARG A 7 -2.65 -13.30 -4.70
N ILE A 8 -1.32 -13.17 -4.63
CA ILE A 8 -0.58 -12.06 -5.27
C ILE A 8 -0.51 -12.32 -6.79
N PRO A 9 -1.16 -11.49 -7.63
CA PRO A 9 -1.13 -11.67 -9.07
C PRO A 9 0.27 -11.40 -9.61
N ARG A 10 0.88 -12.40 -10.25
CA ARG A 10 2.29 -12.42 -10.71
C ARG A 10 2.70 -11.37 -11.77
N GLY A 11 1.86 -10.38 -12.07
CA GLY A 11 2.16 -9.29 -13.00
C GLY A 11 2.01 -7.87 -12.45
N ARG A 12 1.57 -7.70 -11.18
CA ARG A 12 1.27 -6.38 -10.60
C ARG A 12 2.39 -5.80 -9.74
N LEU A 13 3.36 -6.62 -9.33
CA LEU A 13 4.46 -6.21 -8.47
C LEU A 13 5.76 -6.14 -9.27
N GLN A 14 6.47 -5.02 -9.13
CA GLN A 14 7.88 -4.89 -9.51
C GLN A 14 8.83 -5.21 -8.35
N VAL A 15 8.28 -5.75 -7.25
CA VAL A 15 9.02 -6.15 -6.05
C VAL A 15 8.79 -7.64 -5.77
N PRO A 16 9.74 -8.34 -5.10
CA PRO A 16 9.54 -9.74 -4.75
C PRO A 16 8.30 -9.92 -3.86
N ALA A 17 7.47 -10.92 -4.19
CA ALA A 17 6.23 -11.20 -3.46
C ALA A 17 6.45 -11.45 -1.95
N GLU A 18 7.58 -12.08 -1.59
CA GLU A 18 7.99 -12.29 -0.19
C GLU A 18 8.21 -10.98 0.56
N GLN A 19 8.88 -10.01 -0.07
CA GLN A 19 9.09 -8.69 0.56
C GLN A 19 7.76 -7.96 0.73
N PHE A 20 6.88 -8.04 -0.27
CA PHE A 20 5.55 -7.44 -0.21
C PHE A 20 4.72 -8.04 0.93
N ALA A 21 4.65 -9.37 1.04
CA ALA A 21 3.96 -10.06 2.13
C ALA A 21 4.57 -9.71 3.51
N ALA A 22 5.90 -9.65 3.61
CA ALA A 22 6.58 -9.22 4.84
C ALA A 22 6.21 -7.78 5.24
N SER A 23 6.08 -6.88 4.26
CA SER A 23 5.64 -5.49 4.48
C SER A 23 4.21 -5.39 4.97
N LEU A 24 3.27 -6.14 4.36
CA LEU A 24 1.90 -6.24 4.83
C LEU A 24 1.82 -6.71 6.29
N ASN A 25 2.54 -7.78 6.62
CA ASN A 25 2.58 -8.32 7.98
C ASN A 25 3.19 -7.35 8.98
N ALA A 26 4.24 -6.62 8.59
CA ALA A 26 4.86 -5.59 9.43
C ALA A 26 3.90 -4.41 9.69
N LEU A 27 3.19 -3.93 8.67
CA LEU A 27 2.18 -2.88 8.80
C LEU A 27 1.00 -3.32 9.68
N ALA A 28 0.50 -4.55 9.49
CA ALA A 28 -0.57 -5.11 10.31
C ALA A 28 -0.14 -5.30 11.78
N ARG A 29 1.13 -5.65 12.05
CA ARG A 29 1.67 -5.65 13.42
C ARG A 29 1.76 -4.24 14.01
N ARG A 30 2.23 -3.27 13.23
CA ARG A 30 2.34 -1.87 13.67
C ARG A 30 0.98 -1.29 14.07
N LEU A 31 -0.07 -1.55 13.29
CA LEU A 31 -1.43 -1.10 13.65
C LEU A 31 -2.03 -1.80 14.86
N ARG A 32 -1.60 -3.02 15.17
CA ARG A 32 -2.00 -3.68 16.44
C ARG A 32 -1.38 -2.98 17.65
N VAL A 33 -0.20 -2.39 17.50
CA VAL A 33 0.47 -1.62 18.56
C VAL A 33 -0.07 -0.20 18.62
N ASP A 34 -0.23 0.45 17.48
CA ASP A 34 -0.81 1.80 17.36
C ASP A 34 -1.95 1.82 16.32
N PRO A 35 -3.21 1.61 16.76
CA PRO A 35 -4.37 1.63 15.88
C PRO A 35 -4.66 3.01 15.26
N ARG A 36 -4.03 4.08 15.74
CA ARG A 36 -4.23 5.45 15.25
C ARG A 36 -3.21 5.87 14.20
N ASP A 37 -2.24 5.01 13.88
CA ASP A 37 -1.22 5.30 12.87
C ASP A 37 -1.83 5.34 11.45
N ARG A 38 -2.21 6.54 11.01
CA ARG A 38 -2.84 6.79 9.70
C ARG A 38 -1.94 6.40 8.54
N TYR A 39 -0.62 6.58 8.68
CA TYR A 39 0.34 6.21 7.64
C TYR A 39 0.35 4.69 7.45
N ALA A 40 0.50 3.94 8.55
CA ALA A 40 0.50 2.48 8.50
C ALA A 40 -0.84 1.93 8.00
N ALA A 41 -1.95 2.57 8.38
CA ALA A 41 -3.29 2.19 7.93
C ALA A 41 -3.47 2.41 6.42
N GLY A 42 -3.06 3.55 5.88
CA GLY A 42 -3.12 3.82 4.44
C GLY A 42 -2.23 2.89 3.62
N ALA A 43 -1.00 2.64 4.08
CA ALA A 43 -0.10 1.69 3.43
C ALA A 43 -0.65 0.25 3.44
N LEU A 44 -1.24 -0.18 4.56
CA LEU A 44 -1.85 -1.51 4.68
C LEU A 44 -3.07 -1.64 3.77
N ALA A 45 -3.97 -0.65 3.77
CA ALA A 45 -5.17 -0.66 2.94
C ALA A 45 -4.82 -0.74 1.45
N CYS A 46 -3.82 0.04 1.00
CA CYS A 46 -3.32 -0.04 -0.37
C CYS A 46 -2.74 -1.42 -0.69
N GLY A 47 -1.93 -1.98 0.20
CA GLY A 47 -1.37 -3.31 0.00
C GLY A 47 -2.43 -4.43 -0.01
N GLN A 48 -3.46 -4.34 0.84
CA GLN A 48 -4.59 -5.27 0.82
C GLN A 48 -5.36 -5.21 -0.50
N TRP A 49 -5.54 -4.00 -1.04
CA TRP A 49 -6.18 -3.80 -2.35
C TRP A 49 -5.34 -4.37 -3.50
N ILE A 50 -4.02 -4.17 -3.48
CA ILE A 50 -3.08 -4.77 -4.46
C ILE A 50 -3.09 -6.31 -4.38
N ALA A 51 -3.19 -6.85 -3.17
CA ALA A 51 -3.26 -8.29 -2.89
C ALA A 51 -4.65 -8.90 -3.14
N ASP A 52 -5.61 -8.11 -3.63
CA ASP A 52 -6.99 -8.53 -3.88
C ASP A 52 -7.71 -9.09 -2.62
N LEU A 53 -7.33 -8.59 -1.44
CA LEU A 53 -7.97 -8.90 -0.16
C LEU A 53 -9.16 -7.98 0.13
N THR A 54 -9.25 -6.88 -0.61
CA THR A 54 -10.37 -5.93 -0.58
C THR A 54 -10.58 -5.38 -1.98
N ALA A 55 -11.83 -5.15 -2.36
CA ALA A 55 -12.19 -4.47 -3.61
C ALA A 55 -12.34 -2.95 -3.43
N ARG A 56 -12.00 -2.38 -2.27
CA ARG A 56 -12.14 -0.94 -2.02
C ARG A 56 -10.86 -0.18 -2.36
N HIS A 57 -10.96 0.79 -3.26
CA HIS A 57 -9.87 1.68 -3.61
C HIS A 57 -9.44 2.51 -2.39
N PRO A 58 -8.13 2.57 -2.04
CA PRO A 58 -7.68 3.09 -0.75
C PRO A 58 -7.74 4.61 -0.61
N VAL A 59 -7.97 5.35 -1.70
CA VAL A 59 -8.09 6.82 -1.68
C VAL A 59 -9.53 7.27 -1.84
N THR A 60 -10.27 6.68 -2.79
CA THR A 60 -11.66 7.10 -3.12
C THR A 60 -12.72 6.28 -2.39
N GLY A 61 -12.39 5.07 -1.94
CA GLY A 61 -13.33 4.16 -1.28
C GLY A 61 -14.23 3.38 -2.25
N ASP A 62 -14.14 3.64 -3.55
CA ASP A 62 -14.94 2.98 -4.59
C ASP A 62 -14.67 1.48 -4.66
N ALA A 63 -15.69 0.71 -5.05
CA ALA A 63 -15.55 -0.72 -5.30
C ALA A 63 -14.95 -0.97 -6.70
N GLU A 64 -13.64 -1.21 -6.76
CA GLU A 64 -12.92 -1.55 -7.98
C GLU A 64 -11.73 -2.49 -7.72
N PRO A 65 -11.44 -3.45 -8.63
CA PRO A 65 -10.27 -4.30 -8.51
C PRO A 65 -8.97 -3.54 -8.82
N CYS A 66 -7.86 -3.97 -8.22
CA CYS A 66 -6.55 -3.40 -8.52
C CYS A 66 -5.99 -3.92 -9.85
N THR A 67 -6.10 -3.14 -10.94
CA THR A 67 -5.32 -3.36 -12.18
C THR A 67 -4.02 -2.53 -12.17
N THR A 68 -3.13 -2.74 -13.15
CA THR A 68 -1.89 -1.96 -13.27
C THR A 68 -2.17 -0.47 -13.53
N GLU A 69 -3.15 -0.17 -14.38
CA GLU A 69 -3.62 1.17 -14.68
C GLU A 69 -4.26 1.79 -13.43
N ARG A 70 -5.11 1.04 -12.73
CA ARG A 70 -5.77 1.51 -11.51
C ARG A 70 -4.77 1.77 -10.39
N LEU A 71 -3.72 0.96 -10.26
CA LEU A 71 -2.64 1.23 -9.32
C LEU A 71 -1.88 2.52 -9.67
N ALA A 72 -1.73 2.84 -10.96
CA ALA A 72 -1.14 4.12 -11.39
C ALA A 72 -2.04 5.29 -10.99
N SER A 73 -3.34 5.19 -11.29
CA SER A 73 -4.33 6.20 -10.92
C SER A 73 -4.41 6.38 -9.40
N CYS A 74 -4.37 5.31 -8.63
CA CYS A 74 -4.29 5.34 -7.17
C CYS A 74 -3.06 6.10 -6.68
N GLN A 75 -1.89 5.83 -7.27
CA GLN A 75 -0.65 6.55 -6.93
C GLN A 75 -0.79 8.05 -7.21
N MET A 76 -1.34 8.43 -8.36
CA MET A 76 -1.58 9.84 -8.71
C MET A 76 -2.59 10.50 -7.78
N ALA A 77 -3.69 9.82 -7.45
CA ALA A 77 -4.71 10.34 -6.53
C ALA A 77 -4.14 10.55 -5.12
N ALA A 78 -3.33 9.59 -4.62
CA ALA A 78 -2.65 9.75 -3.35
C ALA A 78 -1.64 10.91 -3.38
N ALA A 79 -0.86 11.04 -4.46
CA ALA A 79 0.06 12.16 -4.65
C ALA A 79 -0.69 13.51 -4.67
N ALA A 80 -1.85 13.58 -5.32
CA ALA A 80 -2.68 14.79 -5.36
C ALA A 80 -3.09 15.25 -3.97
N VAL A 81 -3.52 14.31 -3.11
CA VAL A 81 -3.85 14.61 -1.71
C VAL A 81 -2.61 15.08 -0.94
N VAL A 82 -1.48 14.38 -1.09
CA VAL A 82 -0.22 14.71 -0.39
C VAL A 82 0.29 16.10 -0.76
N TYR A 83 0.22 16.46 -2.04
CA TYR A 83 0.73 17.73 -2.57
C TYR A 83 -0.33 18.85 -2.65
N GLY A 84 -1.57 18.58 -2.23
CA GLY A 84 -2.63 19.59 -2.22
C GLY A 84 -3.03 20.10 -3.60
N TRP A 85 -3.05 19.23 -4.62
CA TRP A 85 -3.46 19.63 -5.97
C TRP A 85 -4.95 19.95 -6.04
N ALA A 86 -5.34 20.87 -6.95
CA ALA A 86 -6.71 21.39 -7.03
C ALA A 86 -7.79 20.32 -7.27
N TRP A 87 -7.43 19.20 -7.90
CA TRP A 87 -8.33 18.08 -8.19
C TRP A 87 -8.23 16.93 -7.17
N ALA A 88 -7.46 17.10 -6.09
CA ALA A 88 -7.25 16.07 -5.09
C ALA A 88 -8.58 15.58 -4.48
N PRO A 89 -8.77 14.26 -4.30
CA PRO A 89 -9.92 13.72 -3.58
C PRO A 89 -10.10 14.39 -2.21
N SER A 90 -11.30 14.91 -1.95
CA SER A 90 -11.63 15.60 -0.71
C SER A 90 -11.85 14.63 0.45
N GLY A 91 -11.59 15.07 1.68
CA GLY A 91 -11.87 14.29 2.89
C GLY A 91 -10.87 13.17 3.18
N VAL A 92 -9.82 13.04 2.37
CA VAL A 92 -8.74 12.09 2.60
C VAL A 92 -7.65 12.73 3.47
N ASP A 93 -7.30 12.02 4.54
CA ASP A 93 -6.22 12.40 5.44
C ASP A 93 -4.85 12.38 4.71
N PRO A 94 -4.05 13.47 4.73
CA PRO A 94 -2.77 13.51 4.02
C PRO A 94 -1.75 12.48 4.51
N THR A 95 -1.77 12.12 5.80
CA THR A 95 -0.88 11.10 6.36
C THR A 95 -1.29 9.70 5.89
N TRP A 96 -2.59 9.42 5.80
CA TRP A 96 -3.11 8.22 5.15
C TRP A 96 -2.69 8.14 3.68
N ALA A 97 -2.89 9.22 2.92
CA ALA A 97 -2.52 9.30 1.51
C ALA A 97 -1.01 9.10 1.31
N THR A 98 -0.18 9.59 2.23
CA THR A 98 1.28 9.35 2.22
C THR A 98 1.60 7.86 2.35
N GLY A 99 0.89 7.12 3.21
CA GLY A 99 1.02 5.67 3.34
C GLY A 99 0.63 4.93 2.06
N VAL A 100 -0.50 5.31 1.46
CA VAL A 100 -0.95 4.76 0.16
C VAL A 100 0.09 5.02 -0.92
N LEU A 101 0.57 6.26 -1.03
CA LEU A 101 1.57 6.67 -2.02
C LEU A 101 2.87 5.87 -1.85
N ALA A 102 3.33 5.66 -0.61
CA ALA A 102 4.54 4.90 -0.33
C ALA A 102 4.41 3.43 -0.76
N MET A 103 3.28 2.77 -0.42
CA MET A 103 3.03 1.39 -0.83
C MET A 103 2.92 1.25 -2.36
N ALA A 104 2.12 2.10 -3.01
CA ALA A 104 1.95 2.08 -4.47
C ALA A 104 3.26 2.37 -5.21
N SER A 105 4.04 3.35 -4.76
CA SER A 105 5.32 3.71 -5.39
C SER A 105 6.35 2.59 -5.26
N TRP A 106 6.44 1.96 -4.09
CA TRP A 106 7.37 0.84 -3.89
C TRP A 106 6.97 -0.38 -4.71
N THR A 107 5.71 -0.79 -4.67
CA THR A 107 5.22 -1.97 -5.42
C THR A 107 5.35 -1.81 -6.92
N ARG A 108 5.23 -0.59 -7.44
CA ARG A 108 5.47 -0.24 -8.85
C ARG A 108 6.94 -0.01 -9.20
N GLY A 109 7.87 -0.18 -8.26
CA GLY A 109 9.32 0.01 -8.50
C GLY A 109 9.78 1.48 -8.60
N ALA A 110 8.88 2.45 -8.42
CA ALA A 110 9.22 3.88 -8.40
C ALA A 110 9.96 4.30 -7.12
N SER A 111 9.75 3.58 -6.01
CA SER A 111 10.53 3.70 -4.78
C SER A 111 11.35 2.42 -4.55
N ARG A 112 12.61 2.58 -4.14
CA ARG A 112 13.48 1.44 -3.77
C ARG A 112 13.22 0.91 -2.35
N ARG A 113 12.52 1.67 -1.51
CA ARG A 113 12.32 1.34 -0.09
C ARG A 113 10.86 0.97 0.18
N PRO A 114 10.60 -0.11 0.95
CA PRO A 114 9.25 -0.42 1.42
C PRO A 114 8.70 0.69 2.33
N PRO A 115 7.37 0.81 2.47
CA PRO A 115 6.73 1.81 3.32
C PRO A 115 7.06 1.65 4.81
N ILE A 116 7.48 0.45 5.21
CA ILE A 116 7.99 0.19 6.56
C ILE A 116 9.32 -0.56 6.46
N ALA A 117 10.27 -0.20 7.31
CA ALA A 117 11.52 -0.94 7.44
C ALA A 117 11.20 -2.39 7.79
N LEU A 118 11.62 -3.30 6.91
CA LEU A 118 11.61 -4.73 7.21
C LEU A 118 12.86 -4.97 8.04
N SER A 119 12.70 -5.30 9.32
CA SER A 119 13.79 -5.80 10.13
C SER A 119 14.29 -7.08 9.46
N THR A 120 15.40 -6.99 8.73
CA THR A 120 16.15 -8.17 8.36
C THR A 120 16.72 -8.71 9.66
N HIS A 121 16.07 -9.71 10.25
CA HIS A 121 16.83 -10.63 11.09
C HIS A 121 17.86 -11.25 10.16
N ARG A 122 19.07 -10.66 10.10
CA ARG A 122 20.26 -11.44 9.81
C ARG A 122 20.28 -12.50 10.90
N ALA A 123 19.98 -13.73 10.53
CA ALA A 123 20.43 -14.87 11.30
C ALA A 123 21.95 -14.69 11.42
N ALA A 124 22.39 -14.39 12.64
CA ALA A 124 23.77 -14.52 13.05
C ALA A 124 24.05 -16.00 13.31
#